data_AF-A0A507ZM78-F1
#
_entry.id   AF-A0A507ZM78-F1
#
_cell.length_a   1.000
_cell.length_b   1.000
_cell.length_c   1.000
_cell.angle_alpha   90.00
_cell.angle_beta   90.00
_cell.angle_gamma   90.00
#
_symmetry.space_group_name_H-M   'P 1'
#
loop_
_entity.id
_entity.type
_entity.pdbx_description
1 polymer ?
#
loop_
_entity_poly.entity_id
_entity_poly.type
_entity_poly.pdbx_seq_one_letter_code
_entity_poly.pdbx_strand_id
1 'polypeptide(L)'
;MKKIIYIITFLVALSNLLGCIEPYNLNSEYFEENIVIEANITNKLEKQRIKVSKTYPIDSETYQPGGNAVSVKVKSEQGAEFTFSYQEEDSTYVSDEAFKAQPNILYTLEVATANDLYTANSYFENEVTLENIGIEKSTNKEGIEGLDITVNANSNSEDDKYYRYKYEETFTLTAPYYSPYKAILTEMPLGYGQFSFLDYLVIRAYDDTIYHRDCYRTEFHNKPILTTTQNLSEDDLSNFTISFIPKTNYKLNDRYTIKITQYAQSREAYTFYKILQELNYNEETLSPNQPGFVQGNIQSVNFPEKKVIGFFDIVSISSKRVFINRSDYYPNEPISEYFIECEVQDFWKLQPPGLVIEDRLNEGIRLVSIVQQNSLILYDYYGYYDNNIGYEYFLMVKPECGDCSVLGNPEPPPFWQE
;
A
#
# COMPACT_ATOMS: atom_id res chain seq x y z
N MET A 1 -49.85 9.92 40.95
CA MET A 1 -48.72 9.62 41.87
C MET A 1 -47.99 8.33 41.52
N LYS A 2 -48.64 7.15 41.49
CA LYS A 2 -47.96 5.86 41.17
C LYS A 2 -47.21 5.85 39.83
N LYS A 3 -47.79 6.39 38.74
CA LYS A 3 -47.12 6.48 37.42
C LYS A 3 -45.85 7.34 37.42
N ILE A 4 -45.81 8.41 38.21
CA ILE A 4 -44.65 9.30 38.32
C ILE A 4 -43.50 8.59 39.05
N ILE A 5 -43.84 7.80 40.08
CA ILE A 5 -42.85 7.00 40.82
C ILE A 5 -42.20 5.97 39.89
N TYR A 6 -42.97 5.26 39.05
CA TYR A 6 -42.39 4.30 38.09
C TYR A 6 -41.47 4.95 37.06
N ILE A 7 -41.81 6.14 36.55
CA ILE A 7 -40.97 6.88 35.59
C ILE A 7 -39.66 7.33 36.25
N ILE A 8 -39.72 7.83 37.48
CA ILE A 8 -38.51 8.23 38.23
C ILE A 8 -37.64 7.00 38.54
N THR A 9 -38.25 5.88 38.92
CA THR A 9 -37.51 4.64 39.20
C THR A 9 -36.83 4.09 37.95
N PHE A 10 -37.49 4.19 36.79
CA PHE A 10 -36.92 3.78 35.50
C PHE A 10 -35.78 4.70 35.05
N LEU A 11 -35.92 6.02 35.22
CA LEU A 11 -34.85 6.99 34.92
C LEU A 11 -33.61 6.81 35.80
N VAL A 12 -33.80 6.50 37.09
CA VAL A 12 -32.68 6.19 38.01
C VAL A 12 -32.04 4.84 37.68
N ALA A 13 -32.82 3.84 37.25
CA ALA A 13 -32.25 2.58 36.76
C ALA A 13 -31.46 2.77 35.46
N LEU A 14 -31.93 3.64 34.55
CA LEU A 14 -31.28 3.94 33.28
C LEU A 14 -29.98 4.74 33.45
N SER A 15 -29.88 5.61 34.47
CA SER A 15 -28.65 6.35 34.75
C SER A 15 -27.51 5.48 35.30
N ASN A 16 -27.81 4.30 35.85
CA ASN A 16 -26.81 3.33 36.31
C ASN A 16 -26.25 2.46 35.16
N LEU A 17 -26.82 2.55 33.95
CA LEU A 17 -26.30 1.89 32.74
C LEU A 17 -25.33 2.79 31.95
N LEU A 18 -25.16 4.05 32.37
CA LEU A 18 -24.14 4.96 31.86
C LEU A 18 -22.84 4.76 32.64
N GLY A 19 -22.22 3.60 32.48
CA GLY A 19 -20.85 3.39 32.95
C GLY A 19 -19.91 4.24 32.09
N CYS A 20 -19.29 5.25 32.68
CA CYS A 20 -18.13 5.89 32.07
C CYS A 20 -17.01 4.85 32.01
N ILE A 21 -16.61 4.46 30.80
CA ILE A 21 -15.36 3.72 30.63
C ILE A 21 -14.26 4.74 30.88
N GLU A 22 -13.56 4.62 32.01
CA GLU A 22 -12.34 5.39 32.21
C GLU A 22 -11.32 4.92 31.17
N PRO A 23 -10.79 5.81 30.30
CA PRO A 23 -9.75 5.42 29.36
C PRO A 23 -8.54 4.94 30.16
N TYR A 24 -8.09 3.71 29.86
CA TYR A 24 -6.86 3.19 30.45
C TYR A 24 -5.70 4.06 29.96
N ASN A 25 -5.08 4.79 30.88
CA ASN A 25 -3.93 5.62 30.55
C ASN A 25 -2.71 4.70 30.39
N LEU A 26 -2.31 4.43 29.15
CA LEU A 26 -1.12 3.67 28.81
C LEU A 26 0.13 4.50 29.14
N ASN A 27 0.42 4.66 30.44
CA ASN A 27 1.62 5.37 30.87
C ASN A 27 2.86 4.55 30.51
N SER A 28 3.73 5.11 29.67
CA SER A 28 4.99 4.53 29.23
C SER A 28 6.14 4.72 30.24
N GLU A 29 5.84 4.76 31.55
CA GLU A 29 6.81 5.04 32.64
C GLU A 29 8.05 4.14 32.63
N TYR A 30 8.00 2.99 31.96
CA TYR A 30 9.10 2.02 31.82
C TYR A 30 9.57 1.80 30.37
N PHE A 31 9.36 2.78 29.48
CA PHE A 31 9.80 2.67 28.09
C PHE A 31 11.33 2.67 27.96
N GLU A 32 11.87 1.57 27.45
CA GLU A 32 13.27 1.48 27.01
C GLU A 32 13.36 1.83 25.52
N GLU A 33 14.05 2.93 25.19
CA GLU A 33 14.38 3.27 23.80
C GLU A 33 15.41 2.27 23.27
N ASN A 34 15.03 1.52 22.23
CA ASN A 34 15.87 0.53 21.58
C ASN A 34 16.06 0.91 20.11
N ILE A 35 17.26 0.66 19.57
CA ILE A 35 17.50 0.83 18.15
C ILE A 35 16.89 -0.34 17.37
N VAL A 36 16.36 -0.03 16.19
CA VAL A 36 15.82 -1.00 15.25
C VAL A 36 16.61 -0.90 13.95
N ILE A 37 17.28 -1.97 13.53
CA ILE A 37 18.10 -2.00 12.32
C ILE A 37 17.66 -3.14 11.40
N GLU A 38 17.10 -2.79 10.25
CA GLU A 38 16.73 -3.75 9.20
C GLU A 38 17.70 -3.60 8.03
N ALA A 39 18.56 -4.59 7.81
CA ALA A 39 19.60 -4.54 6.79
C ALA A 39 19.58 -5.84 5.97
N ASN A 40 19.09 -5.78 4.74
CA ASN A 40 19.09 -6.90 3.81
C ASN A 40 19.90 -6.48 2.57
N ILE A 41 21.10 -7.01 2.42
CA ILE A 41 21.96 -6.77 1.26
C ILE A 41 21.86 -7.97 0.33
N THR A 42 21.62 -7.72 -0.95
CA THR A 42 21.29 -8.78 -1.91
C THR A 42 22.41 -9.01 -2.91
N ASN A 43 22.35 -10.14 -3.63
CA ASN A 43 23.23 -10.43 -4.78
C ASN A 43 22.80 -9.73 -6.08
N LYS A 44 21.87 -8.77 -6.02
CA LYS A 44 21.46 -7.96 -7.18
C LYS A 44 22.25 -6.66 -7.25
N LEU A 45 22.74 -6.30 -8.44
CA LEU A 45 23.51 -5.07 -8.64
C LEU A 45 22.58 -3.85 -8.64
N GLU A 46 22.49 -3.19 -7.49
CA GLU A 46 21.68 -1.99 -7.29
C GLU A 46 22.18 -1.19 -6.09
N LYS A 47 21.62 -0.01 -5.86
CA LYS A 47 21.83 0.71 -4.60
C LYS A 47 21.08 -0.04 -3.50
N GLN A 48 21.84 -0.53 -2.52
CA GLN A 48 21.31 -1.31 -1.41
C GLN A 48 20.72 -0.38 -0.35
N ARG A 49 19.81 -0.90 0.47
CA ARG A 49 19.06 -0.10 1.46
C ARG A 49 19.12 -0.70 2.84
N ILE A 50 19.27 0.16 3.85
CA ILE A 50 19.28 -0.19 5.27
C ILE A 50 18.35 0.77 5.99
N LYS A 51 17.44 0.24 6.81
CA LYS A 51 16.56 1.06 7.65
C LYS A 51 17.10 1.09 9.07
N VAL A 52 17.28 2.29 9.62
CA VAL A 52 17.70 2.50 11.01
C VAL A 52 16.68 3.42 11.68
N SER A 53 15.98 2.88 12.66
CA SER A 53 14.97 3.59 13.43
C SER A 53 15.15 3.33 14.92
N LYS A 54 14.26 3.89 15.74
CA LYS A 54 14.17 3.62 17.18
C LYS A 54 12.75 3.22 17.54
N THR A 55 12.61 2.45 18.61
CA THR A 55 11.31 2.29 19.25
C THR A 55 10.84 3.65 19.76
N TYR A 56 9.53 3.83 19.90
CA TYR A 56 8.93 5.02 20.48
C TYR A 56 7.79 4.61 21.41
N PRO A 57 7.49 5.43 22.44
CA PRO A 57 6.36 5.17 23.34
C PRO A 57 5.04 5.13 22.58
N ILE A 58 4.10 4.28 23.02
CA ILE A 58 2.79 4.15 22.37
C ILE A 58 1.96 5.44 22.44
N ASP A 59 2.22 6.28 23.43
CA ASP A 59 1.57 7.56 23.71
C ASP A 59 2.29 8.76 23.06
N SER A 60 3.31 8.54 22.23
CA SER A 60 4.03 9.63 21.59
C SER A 60 3.22 10.32 20.49
N GLU A 61 3.04 11.64 20.57
CA GLU A 61 2.41 12.45 19.52
C GLU A 61 3.35 12.76 18.34
N THR A 62 4.65 12.48 18.47
CA THR A 62 5.67 12.75 17.45
C THR A 62 6.44 11.48 17.07
N TYR A 63 6.20 10.99 15.85
CA TYR A 63 6.99 9.94 15.23
C TYR A 63 8.14 10.56 14.44
N GLN A 64 9.40 10.20 14.74
CA GLN A 64 10.56 10.56 13.92
C GLN A 64 11.11 9.31 13.23
N PRO A 65 10.67 9.00 12.01
CA PRO A 65 11.27 7.93 11.23
C PRO A 65 12.68 8.32 10.80
N GLY A 66 13.65 7.44 11.02
CA GLY A 66 14.97 7.52 10.37
C GLY A 66 15.95 8.54 10.98
N GLY A 67 17.10 8.73 10.32
CA GLY A 67 18.14 9.69 10.74
C GLY A 67 18.90 9.34 12.03
N ASN A 68 18.70 8.14 12.58
CA ASN A 68 19.19 7.76 13.90
C ASN A 68 20.66 7.31 13.93
N ALA A 69 21.31 7.21 12.78
CA ALA A 69 22.73 6.85 12.64
C ALA A 69 23.56 8.03 12.12
N VAL A 70 24.75 8.19 12.69
CA VAL A 70 25.81 9.11 12.26
C VAL A 70 26.51 8.58 11.02
N SER A 71 26.70 7.26 10.93
CA SER A 71 27.23 6.62 9.73
C SER A 71 26.74 5.17 9.62
N VAL A 72 26.50 4.72 8.39
CA VAL A 72 26.14 3.34 8.07
C VAL A 72 27.10 2.82 7.01
N LYS A 73 27.72 1.67 7.28
CA LYS A 73 28.70 1.04 6.40
C LYS A 73 28.51 -0.46 6.32
N VAL A 74 28.84 -1.03 5.17
CA VAL A 74 29.00 -2.48 5.00
C VAL A 74 30.39 -2.73 4.45
N LYS A 75 31.15 -3.60 5.12
CA LYS A 75 32.51 -3.98 4.72
C LYS A 75 32.53 -5.44 4.29
N SER A 76 33.24 -5.74 3.21
CA SER A 76 33.57 -7.10 2.81
C SER A 76 34.89 -7.52 3.46
N GLU A 77 35.03 -8.80 3.82
CA GLU A 77 36.31 -9.37 4.26
C GLU A 77 37.42 -9.28 3.19
N GLN A 78 37.06 -9.04 1.92
CA GLN A 78 38.01 -8.79 0.82
C GLN A 78 38.51 -7.34 0.77
N GLY A 79 38.08 -6.48 1.69
CA GLY A 79 38.55 -5.11 1.85
C GLY A 79 37.71 -4.03 1.15
N ALA A 80 36.62 -4.40 0.46
CA ALA A 80 35.68 -3.42 -0.08
C ALA A 80 34.84 -2.78 1.05
N GLU A 81 34.59 -1.48 0.98
CA GLU A 81 33.76 -0.73 1.93
C GLU A 81 32.68 0.03 1.16
N PHE A 82 31.43 -0.09 1.61
CA PHE A 82 30.26 0.57 1.04
C PHE A 82 29.66 1.50 2.09
N THR A 83 29.60 2.79 1.78
CA THR A 83 28.98 3.82 2.61
C THR A 83 27.54 4.08 2.17
N PHE A 84 26.70 4.51 3.11
CA PHE A 84 25.29 4.77 2.88
C PHE A 84 24.92 6.18 3.35
N SER A 85 24.14 6.88 2.53
CA SER A 85 23.59 8.20 2.79
C SER A 85 22.11 8.14 3.12
N TYR A 86 21.67 8.97 4.08
CA TYR A 86 20.26 9.03 4.47
C TYR A 86 19.41 9.71 3.39
N GLN A 87 18.25 9.12 3.11
CA GLN A 87 17.23 9.64 2.20
C GLN A 87 15.94 9.91 2.99
N GLU A 88 15.50 11.17 3.02
CA GLU A 88 14.32 11.60 3.78
C GLU A 88 13.02 11.02 3.21
N GLU A 89 12.92 10.93 1.88
CA GLU A 89 11.73 10.48 1.14
C GLU A 89 11.19 9.13 1.62
N ASP A 90 12.09 8.16 1.83
CA ASP A 90 11.76 6.80 2.26
C ASP A 90 12.16 6.52 3.72
N SER A 91 12.78 7.49 4.40
CA SER A 91 13.40 7.32 5.72
C SER A 91 14.37 6.12 5.80
N THR A 92 15.23 5.97 4.78
CA THR A 92 16.21 4.86 4.67
C THR A 92 17.62 5.36 4.37
N TYR A 93 18.63 4.58 4.74
CA TYR A 93 20.00 4.76 4.30
C TYR A 93 20.21 3.97 3.01
N VAL A 94 20.68 4.66 1.96
CA VAL A 94 20.87 4.08 0.62
C VAL A 94 22.35 4.13 0.29
N SER A 95 22.91 3.05 -0.25
CA SER A 95 24.33 3.00 -0.59
C SER A 95 24.68 4.07 -1.63
N ASP A 96 25.83 4.71 -1.45
CA ASP A 96 26.27 5.80 -2.33
C ASP A 96 26.47 5.29 -3.76
N GLU A 97 27.06 4.09 -3.86
CA GLU A 97 27.29 3.35 -5.08
C GLU A 97 26.42 2.09 -5.16
N ALA A 98 26.12 1.64 -6.37
CA ALA A 98 25.45 0.37 -6.60
C ALA A 98 26.44 -0.79 -6.40
N PHE A 99 26.03 -1.83 -5.68
CA PHE A 99 26.83 -3.03 -5.49
C PHE A 99 25.94 -4.27 -5.33
N LYS A 100 26.57 -5.45 -5.39
CA LYS A 100 25.93 -6.73 -5.10
C LYS A 100 26.79 -7.55 -4.16
N ALA A 101 26.18 -8.27 -3.24
CA ALA A 101 26.87 -9.29 -2.46
C ALA A 101 27.26 -10.47 -3.34
N GLN A 102 28.40 -11.11 -3.03
CA GLN A 102 28.87 -12.30 -3.72
C GLN A 102 28.81 -13.52 -2.77
N PRO A 103 28.62 -14.73 -3.32
CA PRO A 103 28.60 -15.95 -2.52
C PRO A 103 29.94 -16.17 -1.82
N ASN A 104 29.89 -16.76 -0.62
CA ASN A 104 31.04 -17.14 0.21
C ASN A 104 31.96 -15.95 0.54
N ILE A 105 31.40 -14.75 0.68
CA ILE A 105 32.09 -13.57 1.20
C ILE A 105 31.39 -13.12 2.48
N LEU A 106 32.15 -13.05 3.57
CA LEU A 106 31.67 -12.43 4.81
C LEU A 106 31.56 -10.92 4.65
N TYR A 107 30.39 -10.37 4.97
CA TYR A 107 30.20 -8.94 5.12
C TYR A 107 29.92 -8.59 6.58
N THR A 108 30.40 -7.42 6.98
CA THR A 108 30.20 -6.82 8.29
C THR A 108 29.42 -5.53 8.15
N LEU A 109 28.29 -5.45 8.82
CA LEU A 109 27.54 -4.21 9.03
C LEU A 109 28.18 -3.40 10.16
N GLU A 110 28.30 -2.10 9.97
CA GLU A 110 28.67 -1.12 10.99
C GLU A 110 27.70 0.05 10.97
N VAL A 111 26.96 0.26 12.05
CA VAL A 111 26.04 1.39 12.23
C VAL A 111 26.50 2.19 13.45
N ALA A 112 27.09 3.36 13.22
CA ALA A 112 27.51 4.26 14.28
C ALA A 112 26.37 5.24 14.62
N THR A 113 26.10 5.41 15.90
CA THR A 113 25.23 6.44 16.46
C THR A 113 26.06 7.43 17.27
N ALA A 114 25.43 8.45 17.86
CA ALA A 114 26.14 9.42 18.68
C ALA A 114 26.93 8.79 19.85
N ASN A 115 26.44 7.67 20.40
CA ASN A 115 26.95 7.08 21.64
C ASN A 115 27.45 5.63 21.50
N ASP A 116 27.20 4.98 20.38
CA ASP A 116 27.40 3.52 20.25
C ASP A 116 27.66 3.10 18.80
N LEU A 117 28.28 1.93 18.64
CA LEU A 117 28.52 1.25 17.38
C LEU A 117 27.79 -0.09 17.40
N TYR A 118 26.97 -0.35 16.39
CA TYR A 118 26.29 -1.63 16.22
C TYR A 118 26.93 -2.40 15.07
N THR A 119 27.12 -3.70 15.27
CA THR A 119 27.75 -4.58 14.29
C THR A 119 27.04 -5.91 14.13
N ALA A 120 27.11 -6.48 12.93
CA ALA A 120 26.67 -7.83 12.63
C ALA A 120 27.48 -8.40 11.45
N ASN A 121 27.57 -9.72 11.38
CA ASN A 121 28.18 -10.42 10.26
C ASN A 121 27.15 -11.32 9.57
N SER A 122 27.23 -11.42 8.26
CA SER A 122 26.39 -12.34 7.48
C SER A 122 27.06 -12.64 6.12
N TYR A 123 26.70 -13.77 5.52
CA TYR A 123 27.10 -14.24 4.20
C TYR A 123 26.02 -15.19 3.67
N PHE A 124 26.05 -15.47 2.36
CA PHE A 124 25.32 -16.59 1.76
C PHE A 124 26.30 -17.45 0.97
N GLU A 125 25.99 -18.74 0.82
CA GLU A 125 26.87 -19.70 0.15
C GLU A 125 26.49 -19.91 -1.31
N ASN A 126 25.18 -20.08 -1.57
CA ASN A 126 24.66 -20.44 -2.88
C ASN A 126 23.70 -19.39 -3.42
N GLU A 127 23.66 -19.27 -4.75
CA GLU A 127 22.68 -18.43 -5.42
C GLU A 127 21.35 -19.17 -5.59
N VAL A 128 20.26 -18.49 -5.29
CA VAL A 128 18.90 -19.03 -5.46
C VAL A 128 18.37 -18.71 -6.84
N THR A 129 17.61 -19.65 -7.41
CA THR A 129 16.89 -19.45 -8.67
C THR A 129 15.41 -19.78 -8.49
N LEU A 130 14.55 -18.82 -8.79
CA LEU A 130 13.10 -19.04 -8.85
C LEU A 130 12.76 -19.67 -10.21
N GLU A 131 12.41 -20.95 -10.21
CA GLU A 131 12.22 -21.72 -11.45
C GLU A 131 10.95 -21.29 -12.20
N ASN A 132 9.79 -21.52 -11.58
CA ASN A 132 8.52 -21.24 -12.22
C ASN A 132 7.46 -20.67 -11.27
N ILE A 133 6.58 -19.86 -11.85
CA ILE A 133 5.36 -19.37 -11.22
C ILE A 133 4.20 -20.09 -11.90
N GLY A 134 3.46 -20.87 -11.12
CA GLY A 134 2.23 -21.53 -11.55
C GLY A 134 1.04 -20.58 -11.39
N ILE A 135 0.13 -20.60 -12.36
CA ILE A 135 -1.14 -19.86 -12.29
C ILE A 135 -2.24 -20.83 -12.69
N GLU A 136 -3.10 -21.16 -11.74
CA GLU A 136 -4.17 -22.13 -11.96
C GLU A 136 -5.48 -21.62 -11.39
N LYS A 137 -6.60 -21.97 -12.06
CA LYS A 137 -7.91 -21.77 -11.47
C LYS A 137 -8.08 -22.71 -10.30
N SER A 138 -8.49 -22.19 -9.15
CA SER A 138 -8.78 -23.00 -7.99
C SER A 138 -9.98 -22.46 -7.22
N THR A 139 -10.43 -23.24 -6.24
CA THR A 139 -11.41 -22.82 -5.26
C THR A 139 -10.76 -22.88 -3.89
N ASN A 140 -10.75 -21.76 -3.17
CA ASN A 140 -10.14 -21.70 -1.85
C ASN A 140 -10.99 -22.48 -0.82
N LYS A 141 -10.50 -22.57 0.42
CA LYS A 141 -11.18 -23.30 1.51
C LYS A 141 -12.56 -22.76 1.87
N GLU A 142 -12.86 -21.53 1.48
CA GLU A 142 -14.14 -20.83 1.73
C GLU A 142 -15.13 -21.02 0.56
N GLY A 143 -14.76 -21.76 -0.48
CA GLY A 143 -15.61 -21.97 -1.65
C GLY A 143 -15.55 -20.84 -2.68
N ILE A 144 -14.60 -19.90 -2.55
CA ILE A 144 -14.42 -18.79 -3.47
C ILE A 144 -13.57 -19.25 -4.65
N GLU A 145 -14.08 -19.05 -5.88
CA GLU A 145 -13.35 -19.31 -7.12
C GLU A 145 -12.38 -18.16 -7.45
N GLY A 146 -11.18 -18.49 -7.91
CA GLY A 146 -10.16 -17.51 -8.26
C GLY A 146 -8.95 -18.13 -8.92
N LEU A 147 -7.87 -17.36 -8.96
CA LEU A 147 -6.56 -17.79 -9.44
C LEU A 147 -5.63 -18.02 -8.25
N ASP A 148 -5.05 -19.21 -8.19
CA ASP A 148 -3.94 -19.53 -7.29
C ASP A 148 -2.64 -19.21 -8.01
N ILE A 149 -1.77 -18.46 -7.34
CA ILE A 149 -0.45 -18.12 -7.83
C ILE A 149 0.55 -18.85 -6.95
N THR A 150 1.18 -19.85 -7.53
CA THR A 150 2.11 -20.74 -6.83
C THR A 150 3.53 -20.55 -7.32
N VAL A 151 4.49 -20.95 -6.50
CA VAL A 151 5.89 -21.06 -6.90
C VAL A 151 6.37 -22.48 -6.73
N ASN A 152 7.25 -22.87 -7.66
CA ASN A 152 8.08 -24.05 -7.52
C ASN A 152 9.51 -23.60 -7.23
N ALA A 153 10.08 -24.13 -6.17
CA ALA A 153 11.48 -23.92 -5.84
C ALA A 153 12.18 -25.27 -5.76
N ASN A 154 13.22 -25.41 -6.57
CA ASN A 154 14.15 -26.53 -6.53
C ASN A 154 15.36 -26.07 -5.73
N SER A 155 15.63 -26.71 -4.59
CA SER A 155 16.87 -26.45 -3.87
C SER A 155 17.97 -27.29 -4.50
N ASN A 156 18.70 -26.71 -5.46
CA ASN A 156 19.93 -27.32 -5.97
C ASN A 156 21.05 -27.40 -4.90
N SER A 157 20.80 -26.92 -3.68
CA SER A 157 21.72 -27.02 -2.54
C SER A 157 21.06 -27.81 -1.39
N GLU A 158 21.84 -28.67 -0.75
CA GLU A 158 21.42 -29.40 0.46
C GLU A 158 21.26 -28.47 1.69
N ASP A 159 21.65 -27.20 1.57
CA ASP A 159 21.75 -26.24 2.68
C ASP A 159 20.64 -25.16 2.68
N ASP A 160 20.09 -24.78 1.51
CA ASP A 160 19.04 -23.74 1.43
C ASP A 160 17.65 -24.32 1.63
N LYS A 161 17.31 -24.61 2.89
CA LYS A 161 16.00 -25.19 3.26
C LYS A 161 14.97 -24.16 3.71
N TYR A 162 15.31 -22.88 3.72
CA TYR A 162 14.46 -21.82 4.25
C TYR A 162 14.28 -20.72 3.22
N TYR A 163 13.00 -20.40 2.96
CA TYR A 163 12.63 -19.45 1.94
C TYR A 163 11.72 -18.37 2.50
N ARG A 164 11.96 -17.15 2.05
CA ARG A 164 11.05 -16.02 2.20
C ARG A 164 10.64 -15.53 0.83
N TYR A 165 9.38 -15.21 0.68
CA TYR A 165 8.84 -14.59 -0.53
C TYR A 165 8.25 -13.23 -0.20
N LYS A 166 8.42 -12.30 -1.14
CA LYS A 166 7.68 -11.04 -1.23
C LYS A 166 7.18 -10.90 -2.66
N TYR A 167 6.12 -10.14 -2.86
CA TYR A 167 5.65 -9.86 -4.20
C TYR A 167 5.18 -8.42 -4.34
N GLU A 168 5.26 -7.93 -5.57
CA GLU A 168 4.61 -6.69 -6.01
C GLU A 168 3.67 -7.04 -7.15
N GLU A 169 2.51 -6.40 -7.15
CA GLU A 169 1.52 -6.58 -8.21
C GLU A 169 1.25 -5.25 -8.90
N THR A 170 0.99 -5.31 -10.20
CA THR A 170 0.60 -4.15 -10.98
C THR A 170 -0.57 -4.55 -11.86
N PHE A 171 -1.58 -3.70 -11.95
CA PHE A 171 -2.79 -3.95 -12.74
C PHE A 171 -3.26 -2.68 -13.43
N THR A 172 -4.02 -2.86 -14.52
CA THR A 172 -4.71 -1.76 -15.19
C THR A 172 -5.95 -1.34 -14.41
N LEU A 173 -6.15 -0.02 -14.34
CA LEU A 173 -7.26 0.62 -13.68
C LEU A 173 -7.98 1.52 -14.69
N THR A 174 -9.20 1.13 -15.05
CA THR A 174 -10.04 1.92 -15.96
C THR A 174 -11.08 2.71 -15.16
N ALA A 175 -11.10 4.02 -15.33
CA ALA A 175 -12.12 4.89 -14.77
C ALA A 175 -13.49 4.57 -15.39
N PRO A 176 -14.52 4.20 -14.59
CA PRO A 176 -15.82 3.80 -15.12
C PRO A 176 -16.58 4.94 -15.80
N TYR A 177 -16.32 6.20 -15.40
CA TYR A 177 -17.04 7.38 -15.84
C TYR A 177 -16.09 8.45 -16.41
N TYR A 178 -15.21 8.02 -17.32
CA TYR A 178 -14.28 8.91 -18.02
C TYR A 178 -14.98 9.89 -18.97
N SER A 179 -14.50 11.13 -19.01
CA SER A 179 -14.91 12.16 -19.98
C SER A 179 -13.69 12.86 -20.60
N PRO A 180 -13.67 13.09 -21.93
CA PRO A 180 -12.67 13.97 -22.56
C PRO A 180 -13.03 15.47 -22.40
N TYR A 181 -14.08 15.78 -21.64
CA TYR A 181 -14.51 17.14 -21.36
C TYR A 181 -14.31 17.49 -19.89
N LYS A 182 -13.92 18.74 -19.63
CA LYS A 182 -13.83 19.31 -18.29
C LYS A 182 -14.87 20.41 -18.09
N ALA A 183 -15.53 20.39 -16.94
CA ALA A 183 -16.33 21.51 -16.49
C ALA A 183 -15.38 22.63 -16.01
N ILE A 184 -15.50 23.83 -16.60
CA ILE A 184 -14.70 25.00 -16.23
C ILE A 184 -15.59 26.21 -15.98
N LEU A 185 -15.08 27.15 -15.19
CA LEU A 185 -15.74 28.43 -14.93
C LEU A 185 -15.37 29.45 -16.00
N THR A 186 -16.38 30.14 -16.53
CA THR A 186 -16.21 31.32 -17.39
C THR A 186 -16.98 32.49 -16.79
N GLU A 187 -16.46 33.70 -16.94
CA GLU A 187 -17.18 34.90 -16.51
C GLU A 187 -18.52 35.04 -17.24
N MET A 188 -19.55 35.49 -16.51
CA MET A 188 -20.83 35.82 -17.14
C MET A 188 -20.71 37.08 -18.01
N PRO A 189 -21.29 37.10 -19.23
CA PRO A 189 -21.33 38.30 -20.04
C PRO A 189 -21.98 39.47 -19.28
N LEU A 190 -21.25 40.57 -19.14
CA LEU A 190 -21.75 41.81 -18.54
C LEU A 190 -22.98 42.30 -19.31
N GLY A 191 -24.16 42.21 -18.70
CA GLY A 191 -25.42 42.66 -19.32
C GLY A 191 -26.71 41.91 -18.91
N TYR A 192 -26.60 40.78 -18.20
CA TYR A 192 -27.74 39.89 -17.89
C TYR A 192 -28.35 39.99 -16.47
N GLY A 193 -27.96 40.93 -15.61
CA GLY A 193 -28.75 41.27 -14.41
C GLY A 193 -27.96 41.75 -13.18
N GLN A 194 -28.65 42.50 -12.32
CA GLN A 194 -28.20 43.16 -11.08
C GLN A 194 -27.91 42.20 -9.90
N PHE A 195 -27.52 40.95 -10.14
CA PHE A 195 -27.21 39.99 -9.08
C PHE A 195 -25.69 39.92 -8.88
N SER A 196 -25.18 40.74 -7.96
CA SER A 196 -23.74 40.93 -7.71
C SER A 196 -23.01 39.72 -7.10
N PHE A 197 -23.64 38.54 -7.02
CA PHE A 197 -23.08 37.33 -6.41
C PHE A 197 -22.94 36.15 -7.37
N LEU A 198 -23.29 36.32 -8.66
CA LEU A 198 -23.15 35.28 -9.67
C LEU A 198 -22.20 35.78 -10.76
N ASP A 199 -20.91 35.52 -10.58
CA ASP A 199 -19.86 36.01 -11.50
C ASP A 199 -19.49 34.99 -12.59
N TYR A 200 -19.86 33.72 -12.42
CA TYR A 200 -19.39 32.61 -13.27
C TYR A 200 -20.50 31.69 -13.76
N LEU A 201 -20.34 31.16 -14.99
CA LEU A 201 -21.07 30.03 -15.54
C LEU A 201 -20.14 28.83 -15.69
N VAL A 202 -20.73 27.63 -15.58
CA VAL A 202 -20.03 26.38 -15.91
C VAL A 202 -20.21 26.08 -17.41
N ILE A 203 -19.10 25.87 -18.10
CA ILE A 203 -19.06 25.40 -19.48
C ILE A 203 -18.24 24.11 -19.56
N ARG A 204 -18.39 23.38 -20.66
CA ARG A 204 -17.55 22.23 -20.99
C ARG A 204 -16.43 22.67 -21.92
N ALA A 205 -15.20 22.32 -21.59
CA ALA A 205 -14.04 22.46 -22.46
C ALA A 205 -13.57 21.06 -22.84
N TYR A 206 -13.25 20.85 -24.12
CA TYR A 206 -12.62 19.61 -24.55
C TYR A 206 -11.14 19.67 -24.19
N ASP A 207 -10.67 18.67 -23.42
CA ASP A 207 -9.27 18.48 -23.08
C ASP A 207 -9.08 17.03 -22.60
N ASP A 208 -8.59 16.18 -23.50
CA ASP A 208 -8.35 14.76 -23.26
C ASP A 208 -7.01 14.48 -22.56
N THR A 209 -6.24 15.52 -22.23
CA THR A 209 -4.94 15.41 -21.55
C THR A 209 -5.03 15.59 -20.03
N ILE A 210 -6.15 16.10 -19.53
CA ILE A 210 -6.34 16.36 -18.10
C ILE A 210 -6.74 15.11 -17.35
N TYR A 211 -7.78 14.41 -17.83
CA TYR A 211 -8.30 13.20 -17.19
C TYR A 211 -7.87 11.98 -17.96
N HIS A 212 -7.58 10.91 -17.24
CA HIS A 212 -7.09 9.67 -17.82
C HIS A 212 -8.12 8.56 -17.63
N ARG A 213 -8.36 7.80 -18.70
CA ARG A 213 -9.26 6.65 -18.67
C ARG A 213 -8.58 5.43 -18.09
N ASP A 214 -7.38 5.10 -18.57
CA ASP A 214 -6.66 3.87 -18.23
C ASP A 214 -5.32 4.22 -17.56
N CYS A 215 -5.08 3.66 -16.38
CA CYS A 215 -3.88 3.90 -15.58
C CYS A 215 -3.34 2.59 -15.02
N TYR A 216 -2.15 2.65 -14.43
CA TYR A 216 -1.45 1.53 -13.85
C TYR A 216 -1.22 1.76 -12.36
N ARG A 217 -1.66 0.82 -11.54
CA ARG A 217 -1.46 0.88 -10.09
C ARG A 217 -0.56 -0.27 -9.66
N THR A 218 0.50 0.05 -8.92
CA THR A 218 1.41 -0.94 -8.32
C THR A 218 1.19 -1.00 -6.82
N GLU A 219 1.03 -2.21 -6.29
CA GLU A 219 0.91 -2.49 -4.87
C GLU A 219 2.05 -3.39 -4.41
N PHE A 220 2.69 -3.02 -3.30
CA PHE A 220 3.81 -3.75 -2.71
C PHE A 220 3.36 -4.54 -1.50
N HIS A 221 3.49 -5.87 -1.56
CA HIS A 221 3.15 -6.76 -0.46
C HIS A 221 4.41 -7.12 0.33
N ASN A 222 4.72 -6.26 1.31
CA ASN A 222 5.95 -6.34 2.09
C ASN A 222 5.90 -7.38 3.24
N LYS A 223 4.73 -7.92 3.56
CA LYS A 223 4.57 -8.97 4.56
C LYS A 223 5.28 -10.24 4.06
N PRO A 224 6.27 -10.76 4.80
CA PRO A 224 7.03 -11.92 4.36
C PRO A 224 6.14 -13.17 4.37
N ILE A 225 6.23 -13.96 3.30
CA ILE A 225 5.66 -15.31 3.23
C ILE A 225 6.81 -16.28 3.46
N LEU A 226 6.74 -17.05 4.54
CA LEU A 226 7.82 -17.93 4.98
C LEU A 226 7.46 -19.39 4.71
N THR A 227 8.43 -20.16 4.22
CA THR A 227 8.28 -21.61 4.04
C THR A 227 9.63 -22.33 4.17
N THR A 228 9.59 -23.64 4.35
CA THR A 228 10.79 -24.48 4.50
C THR A 228 10.58 -25.86 3.89
N THR A 229 11.63 -26.39 3.26
CA THR A 229 11.66 -27.75 2.71
C THR A 229 12.15 -28.79 3.73
N GLN A 230 12.56 -28.39 4.95
CA GLN A 230 13.10 -29.31 5.97
C GLN A 230 12.20 -30.49 6.32
N ASN A 231 10.89 -30.33 6.19
CA ASN A 231 9.90 -31.37 6.54
C ASN A 231 9.34 -32.10 5.30
N LEU A 232 9.85 -31.82 4.10
CA LEU A 232 9.43 -32.47 2.87
C LEU A 232 10.33 -33.70 2.62
N SER A 233 9.73 -34.76 2.09
CA SER A 233 10.43 -36.01 1.79
C SER A 233 11.29 -35.93 0.52
N GLU A 234 10.98 -34.95 -0.32
CA GLU A 234 11.76 -34.49 -1.47
C GLU A 234 12.13 -33.02 -1.18
N ASP A 235 13.36 -32.60 -1.46
CA ASP A 235 13.85 -31.23 -1.23
C ASP A 235 13.19 -30.19 -2.18
N ASP A 236 12.17 -30.60 -2.94
CA ASP A 236 11.42 -29.77 -3.87
C ASP A 236 10.15 -29.18 -3.22
N LEU A 237 10.09 -27.85 -3.19
CA LEU A 237 8.86 -27.13 -2.87
C LEU A 237 8.02 -27.04 -4.15
N SER A 238 7.00 -27.89 -4.26
CA SER A 238 6.05 -27.87 -5.38
C SER A 238 4.72 -27.20 -4.99
N ASN A 239 4.22 -26.34 -5.87
CA ASN A 239 2.91 -25.67 -5.79
C ASN A 239 2.67 -24.90 -4.49
N PHE A 240 3.67 -24.18 -3.99
CA PHE A 240 3.50 -23.34 -2.80
C PHE A 240 2.76 -22.05 -3.15
N THR A 241 1.56 -21.87 -2.61
CA THR A 241 0.73 -20.67 -2.82
C THR A 241 1.39 -19.42 -2.25
N ILE A 242 1.62 -18.43 -3.11
CA ILE A 242 2.07 -17.08 -2.76
C ILE A 242 0.89 -16.12 -2.62
N SER A 243 -0.09 -16.24 -3.50
CA SER A 243 -1.27 -15.38 -3.48
C SER A 243 -2.46 -16.09 -4.11
N PHE A 244 -3.65 -15.79 -3.60
CA PHE A 244 -4.91 -16.20 -4.19
C PHE A 244 -5.72 -14.95 -4.54
N ILE A 245 -6.17 -14.86 -5.79
CA ILE A 245 -6.92 -13.70 -6.28
C ILE A 245 -8.32 -14.16 -6.67
N PRO A 246 -9.38 -13.77 -5.94
CA PRO A 246 -10.76 -14.07 -6.31
C PRO A 246 -11.07 -13.61 -7.73
N LYS A 247 -11.88 -14.37 -8.48
CA LYS A 247 -12.25 -13.99 -9.86
C LYS A 247 -13.05 -12.68 -9.94
N THR A 248 -13.68 -12.30 -8.82
CA THR A 248 -14.44 -11.06 -8.60
C THR A 248 -13.56 -9.89 -8.14
N ASN A 249 -12.23 -10.09 -8.08
CA ASN A 249 -11.32 -9.01 -7.76
C ASN A 249 -11.13 -8.12 -9.00
N TYR A 250 -11.38 -6.81 -8.85
CA TYR A 250 -11.24 -5.81 -9.91
C TYR A 250 -9.83 -5.77 -10.54
N LYS A 251 -8.79 -6.19 -9.81
CA LYS A 251 -7.42 -6.29 -10.32
C LYS A 251 -7.28 -7.26 -11.50
N LEU A 252 -8.21 -8.20 -11.63
CA LEU A 252 -8.31 -9.15 -12.74
C LEU A 252 -9.33 -8.72 -13.81
N ASN A 253 -9.76 -7.46 -13.85
CA ASN A 253 -10.72 -6.99 -14.85
C ASN A 253 -10.13 -6.94 -16.26
N ASP A 254 -8.82 -6.70 -16.36
CA ASP A 254 -8.09 -6.63 -17.62
C ASP A 254 -6.72 -7.31 -17.49
N ARG A 255 -5.60 -6.57 -17.53
CA ARG A 255 -4.25 -7.13 -17.43
C ARG A 255 -3.67 -6.91 -16.04
N TYR A 256 -3.15 -8.00 -15.50
CA TYR A 256 -2.53 -8.08 -14.18
C TYR A 256 -1.12 -8.65 -14.31
N THR A 257 -0.20 -8.19 -13.49
CA THR A 257 1.12 -8.79 -13.35
C THR A 257 1.53 -8.88 -11.90
N ILE A 258 2.18 -9.98 -11.55
CA ILE A 258 2.82 -10.19 -10.27
C ILE A 258 4.30 -10.46 -10.50
N LYS A 259 5.15 -9.84 -9.70
CA LYS A 259 6.57 -10.17 -9.60
C LYS A 259 6.85 -10.69 -8.21
N ILE A 260 7.28 -11.94 -8.17
CA ILE A 260 7.60 -12.66 -6.94
C ILE A 260 9.12 -12.60 -6.78
N THR A 261 9.57 -12.27 -5.58
CA THR A 261 10.98 -12.29 -5.19
C THR A 261 11.18 -13.31 -4.10
N GLN A 262 11.97 -14.34 -4.41
CA GLN A 262 12.42 -15.38 -3.51
C GLN A 262 13.73 -14.97 -2.85
N TYR A 263 13.83 -15.21 -1.55
CA TYR A 263 15.03 -15.04 -0.74
C TYR A 263 15.41 -16.42 -0.18
N ALA A 264 16.64 -16.88 -0.43
CA ALA A 264 17.21 -18.04 0.26
C ALA A 264 17.82 -17.57 1.58
N GLN A 265 17.27 -18.04 2.71
CA GLN A 265 17.60 -17.50 4.02
C GLN A 265 18.38 -18.50 4.87
N SER A 266 19.21 -17.97 5.76
CA SER A 266 19.74 -18.75 6.89
C SER A 266 18.61 -19.16 7.84
N ARG A 267 18.87 -20.20 8.64
CA ARG A 267 17.95 -20.66 9.69
C ARG A 267 17.65 -19.54 10.70
N GLU A 268 18.66 -18.78 11.05
CA GLU A 268 18.60 -17.66 12.00
C GLU A 268 17.69 -16.57 11.47
N ALA A 269 17.86 -16.17 10.19
CA ALA A 269 16.99 -15.20 9.53
C ALA A 269 15.53 -15.70 9.46
N TYR A 270 15.32 -16.96 9.05
CA TYR A 270 13.98 -17.55 9.00
C TYR A 270 13.30 -17.54 10.36
N THR A 271 14.02 -17.91 11.42
CA THR A 271 13.52 -17.93 12.80
C THR A 271 13.16 -16.52 13.26
N PHE A 272 14.02 -15.54 12.98
CA PHE A 272 13.77 -14.14 13.30
C PHE A 272 12.48 -13.63 12.64
N TYR A 273 12.32 -13.83 11.33
CA TYR A 273 11.11 -13.38 10.62
C TYR A 273 9.86 -14.14 11.04
N LYS A 274 9.97 -15.44 11.38
CA LYS A 274 8.85 -16.22 11.88
C LYS A 274 8.34 -15.69 13.22
N ILE A 275 9.26 -15.40 14.15
CA ILE A 275 8.90 -14.79 15.45
C ILE A 275 8.21 -13.44 15.21
N LEU A 276 8.77 -12.57 14.34
CA LEU A 276 8.12 -11.30 14.01
C LEU A 276 6.71 -11.48 13.42
N GLN A 277 6.50 -12.48 12.57
CA GLN A 277 5.18 -12.77 12.00
C GLN A 277 4.18 -13.22 13.06
N GLU A 278 4.61 -14.09 13.99
CA GLU A 278 3.78 -14.58 15.11
C GLU A 278 3.38 -13.46 16.09
N LEU A 279 4.28 -12.49 16.32
CA LEU A 279 3.98 -11.33 17.16
C LEU A 279 2.96 -10.37 16.53
N ASN A 280 3.02 -10.21 15.21
CA ASN A 280 2.14 -9.32 14.45
C ASN A 280 0.76 -9.93 14.16
N TYR A 281 0.52 -11.22 14.42
CA TYR A 281 -0.76 -11.88 14.11
C TYR A 281 -1.85 -11.71 15.20
N ASN A 282 -1.57 -10.98 16.28
CA ASN A 282 -2.49 -10.78 17.40
C ASN A 282 -3.38 -9.52 17.23
N GLU A 283 -3.96 -9.31 16.05
CA GLU A 283 -4.98 -8.25 15.86
C GLU A 283 -6.36 -8.64 16.43
N GLU A 284 -6.60 -9.92 16.72
CA GLU A 284 -7.83 -10.39 17.37
C GLU A 284 -7.59 -10.88 18.80
N THR A 285 -8.25 -10.21 19.75
CA THR A 285 -8.60 -10.65 21.12
C THR A 285 -7.49 -10.80 22.16
N LEU A 286 -7.29 -9.75 22.96
CA LEU A 286 -7.11 -9.75 24.43
C LEU A 286 -6.22 -10.84 25.08
N SER A 287 -5.21 -11.34 24.39
CA SER A 287 -4.23 -12.27 24.95
C SER A 287 -2.93 -11.52 25.25
N PRO A 288 -2.58 -11.30 26.52
CA PRO A 288 -1.33 -10.66 26.91
C PRO A 288 -0.21 -11.70 26.88
N ASN A 289 0.07 -12.27 25.71
CA ASN A 289 1.41 -12.81 25.50
C ASN A 289 2.30 -11.59 25.33
N GLN A 290 2.86 -11.07 26.43
CA GLN A 290 3.96 -10.10 26.34
C GLN A 290 5.01 -10.71 25.43
N PRO A 291 5.26 -10.13 24.25
CA PRO A 291 6.28 -10.64 23.35
C PRO A 291 7.60 -10.71 24.11
N GLY A 292 8.22 -11.89 24.13
CA GLY A 292 9.64 -11.96 24.46
C GLY A 292 10.44 -11.07 23.51
N PHE A 293 11.60 -10.59 23.95
CA PHE A 293 12.47 -9.80 23.11
C PHE A 293 12.94 -10.61 21.88
N VAL A 294 12.68 -10.11 20.68
CA VAL A 294 13.14 -10.75 19.44
C VAL A 294 14.60 -10.39 19.20
N GLN A 295 15.49 -11.27 19.65
CA GLN A 295 16.92 -11.12 19.44
C GLN A 295 17.27 -11.49 17.99
N GLY A 296 17.89 -10.55 17.26
CA GLY A 296 18.55 -10.83 15.98
C GLY A 296 20.06 -10.98 16.12
N ASN A 297 20.80 -10.83 15.02
CA ASN A 297 22.26 -10.98 14.98
C ASN A 297 23.05 -9.67 15.13
N ILE A 298 22.37 -8.55 15.39
CA ILE A 298 23.00 -7.23 15.55
C ILE A 298 23.27 -6.98 17.04
N GLN A 299 24.50 -6.59 17.35
CA GLN A 299 24.95 -6.34 18.72
C GLN A 299 25.56 -4.94 18.89
N SER A 300 25.41 -4.37 20.07
CA SER A 300 26.14 -3.18 20.51
C SER A 300 27.58 -3.53 20.86
N VAL A 301 28.52 -2.72 20.39
CA VAL A 301 29.95 -2.88 20.69
C VAL A 301 30.31 -2.28 22.05
N ASN A 302 29.77 -1.10 22.38
CA ASN A 302 30.13 -0.41 23.63
C ASN A 302 29.29 -0.90 24.83
N PHE A 303 28.08 -1.41 24.58
CA PHE A 303 27.13 -1.82 25.62
C PHE A 303 26.50 -3.20 25.30
N PRO A 304 27.20 -4.32 25.54
CA PRO A 304 26.74 -5.66 25.14
C PRO A 304 25.38 -6.09 25.73
N GLU A 305 25.00 -5.54 26.88
CA GLU A 305 23.70 -5.79 27.54
C GLU A 305 22.53 -5.03 26.87
N LYS A 306 22.83 -4.10 25.95
CA LYS A 306 21.83 -3.26 25.30
C LYS A 306 21.07 -4.07 24.26
N LYS A 307 19.74 -4.02 24.36
CA LYS A 307 18.82 -4.65 23.42
C LYS A 307 18.84 -3.92 22.07
N VAL A 308 18.97 -4.70 21.00
CA VAL A 308 18.91 -4.24 19.61
C VAL A 308 17.91 -5.09 18.84
N ILE A 309 16.92 -4.44 18.24
CA ILE A 309 15.92 -5.13 17.43
C ILE A 309 16.40 -5.09 15.97
N GLY A 310 16.29 -6.22 15.27
CA GLY A 310 16.60 -6.25 13.85
C GLY A 310 17.63 -7.30 13.49
N PHE A 311 17.83 -7.47 12.18
CA PHE A 311 18.66 -8.53 11.61
C PHE A 311 19.41 -8.00 10.39
N PHE A 312 20.67 -8.39 10.30
CA PHE A 312 21.52 -8.14 9.15
C PHE A 312 21.69 -9.43 8.33
N ASP A 313 21.22 -9.40 7.09
CA ASP A 313 21.22 -10.55 6.20
C ASP A 313 21.93 -10.19 4.88
N ILE A 314 22.94 -10.98 4.51
CA ILE A 314 23.48 -11.05 3.16
C ILE A 314 22.79 -12.22 2.48
N VAL A 315 21.93 -11.92 1.51
CA VAL A 315 20.93 -12.88 1.04
C VAL A 315 20.94 -13.01 -0.48
N SER A 316 20.88 -14.24 -0.97
CA SER A 316 20.65 -14.48 -2.39
C SER A 316 19.17 -14.28 -2.73
N ILE A 317 18.90 -13.56 -3.81
CA ILE A 317 17.55 -13.32 -4.30
C ILE A 317 17.38 -13.76 -5.76
N SER A 318 16.16 -14.18 -6.08
CA SER A 318 15.72 -14.41 -7.44
C SER A 318 14.32 -13.85 -7.63
N SER A 319 14.09 -13.15 -8.74
CA SER A 319 12.78 -12.55 -9.04
C SER A 319 12.28 -13.00 -10.40
N LYS A 320 10.99 -13.31 -10.50
CA LYS A 320 10.31 -13.61 -11.76
C LYS A 320 9.00 -12.84 -11.82
N ARG A 321 8.69 -12.28 -12.98
CA ARG A 321 7.45 -11.56 -13.27
C ARG A 321 6.63 -12.35 -14.27
N VAL A 322 5.33 -12.48 -14.02
CA VAL A 322 4.37 -13.09 -14.95
C VAL A 322 3.21 -12.13 -15.22
N PHE A 323 2.60 -12.26 -16.39
CA PHE A 323 1.44 -11.50 -16.81
C PHE A 323 0.24 -12.43 -16.91
N ILE A 324 -0.92 -11.94 -16.50
CA ILE A 324 -2.20 -12.62 -16.46
C ILE A 324 -3.18 -11.70 -17.16
N ASN A 325 -3.79 -12.14 -18.26
CA ASN A 325 -4.94 -11.46 -18.84
C ASN A 325 -6.21 -12.13 -18.38
N ARG A 326 -7.25 -11.35 -18.08
CA ARG A 326 -8.57 -11.90 -17.75
C ARG A 326 -9.06 -12.87 -18.82
N SER A 327 -8.88 -12.53 -20.10
CA SER A 327 -9.37 -13.33 -21.24
C SER A 327 -8.79 -14.75 -21.30
N ASP A 328 -7.59 -14.97 -20.75
CA ASP A 328 -6.94 -16.28 -20.76
C ASP A 328 -7.61 -17.27 -19.80
N TYR A 329 -8.24 -16.74 -18.74
CA TYR A 329 -8.88 -17.54 -17.70
C TYR A 329 -10.42 -17.40 -17.73
N TYR A 330 -10.96 -16.20 -17.92
CA TYR A 330 -12.39 -15.89 -17.80
C TYR A 330 -12.95 -15.16 -19.05
N PRO A 331 -12.86 -15.75 -20.27
CA PRO A 331 -13.17 -15.05 -21.52
C PRO A 331 -14.64 -14.63 -21.69
N ASN A 332 -15.58 -15.32 -21.04
CA ASN A 332 -17.02 -15.10 -21.20
C ASN A 332 -17.72 -14.66 -19.90
N GLU A 333 -16.94 -14.31 -18.87
CA GLU A 333 -17.50 -13.87 -17.59
C GLU A 333 -17.50 -12.34 -17.50
N PRO A 334 -18.53 -11.72 -16.91
CA PRO A 334 -18.56 -10.27 -16.72
C PRO A 334 -17.35 -9.83 -15.89
N ILE A 335 -16.84 -8.63 -16.16
CA ILE A 335 -15.83 -8.00 -15.31
C ILE A 335 -16.42 -7.70 -13.92
N SER A 336 -15.54 -7.59 -12.94
CA SER A 336 -15.92 -7.25 -11.56
C SER A 336 -16.27 -5.78 -11.44
N GLU A 337 -17.11 -5.45 -10.47
CA GLU A 337 -17.42 -4.06 -10.13
C GLU A 337 -16.17 -3.28 -9.73
N TYR A 338 -16.19 -1.98 -9.97
CA TYR A 338 -15.14 -1.07 -9.53
C TYR A 338 -15.08 -1.07 -8.00
N PHE A 339 -13.88 -1.06 -7.41
CA PHE A 339 -13.72 -1.18 -5.96
C PHE A 339 -14.17 0.05 -5.17
N ILE A 340 -14.52 1.13 -5.87
CA ILE A 340 -15.10 2.36 -5.30
C ILE A 340 -16.53 2.48 -5.80
N GLU A 341 -17.44 2.77 -4.88
CA GLU A 341 -18.82 3.11 -5.24
C GLU A 341 -18.83 4.48 -5.93
N CYS A 342 -19.12 4.46 -7.23
CA CYS A 342 -19.13 5.64 -8.08
C CYS A 342 -20.58 6.07 -8.37
N GLU A 343 -21.12 6.90 -7.50
CA GLU A 343 -22.42 7.54 -7.69
C GLU A 343 -22.30 8.70 -8.70
N VAL A 344 -23.18 8.71 -9.70
CA VAL A 344 -23.31 9.82 -10.66
C VAL A 344 -24.31 10.82 -10.11
N GLN A 345 -23.89 12.08 -9.93
CA GLN A 345 -24.73 13.17 -9.46
C GLN A 345 -25.03 14.13 -10.60
N ASP A 346 -26.29 14.49 -10.79
CA ASP A 346 -26.72 15.45 -11.79
C ASP A 346 -26.95 16.84 -11.21
N PHE A 347 -26.59 17.87 -11.99
CA PHE A 347 -26.81 19.26 -11.63
C PHE A 347 -27.28 20.07 -12.83
N TRP A 348 -28.37 20.83 -12.67
CA TRP A 348 -28.75 21.83 -13.65
C TRP A 348 -27.69 22.93 -13.75
N LYS A 349 -27.32 23.29 -14.98
CA LYS A 349 -26.51 24.48 -15.22
C LYS A 349 -27.29 25.72 -14.81
N LEU A 350 -26.60 26.67 -14.18
CA LEU A 350 -27.14 27.97 -13.85
C LEU A 350 -27.69 28.67 -15.11
N GLN A 351 -28.98 29.04 -15.08
CA GLN A 351 -29.64 29.78 -16.15
C GLN A 351 -29.73 31.28 -15.84
N PRO A 352 -29.85 32.16 -16.85
CA PRO A 352 -30.00 33.59 -16.65
C PRO A 352 -31.22 33.94 -15.78
N PRO A 353 -31.13 34.99 -14.94
CA PRO A 353 -32.24 35.44 -14.09
C PRO A 353 -33.51 35.74 -14.92
N GLY A 354 -34.67 35.22 -14.48
CA GLY A 354 -35.96 35.40 -15.15
C GLY A 354 -36.50 34.17 -15.90
N LEU A 355 -35.69 33.12 -16.05
CA LEU A 355 -36.07 31.84 -16.67
C LEU A 355 -36.01 30.65 -15.68
N VAL A 356 -35.79 30.93 -14.39
CA VAL A 356 -35.36 29.95 -13.39
C VAL A 356 -36.50 29.57 -12.44
N ILE A 357 -36.68 28.27 -12.21
CA ILE A 357 -37.47 27.72 -11.08
C ILE A 357 -36.53 27.67 -9.87
N GLU A 358 -36.95 28.08 -8.67
CA GLU A 358 -36.10 28.24 -7.47
C GLU A 358 -35.15 27.04 -7.21
N ASP A 359 -35.61 25.81 -7.41
CA ASP A 359 -34.78 24.60 -7.22
C ASP A 359 -33.56 24.54 -8.15
N ARG A 360 -33.69 24.99 -9.41
CA ARG A 360 -32.61 24.99 -10.40
C ARG A 360 -31.56 26.07 -10.15
N LEU A 361 -31.93 27.15 -9.47
CA LEU A 361 -30.97 28.18 -9.06
C LEU A 361 -29.98 27.61 -8.04
N ASN A 362 -30.49 26.85 -7.06
CA ASN A 362 -29.67 26.24 -6.04
C ASN A 362 -28.71 25.19 -6.62
N GLU A 363 -29.15 24.38 -7.57
CA GLU A 363 -28.29 23.41 -8.25
C GLU A 363 -27.20 24.07 -9.10
N GLY A 364 -27.52 25.13 -9.84
CA GLY A 364 -26.51 25.87 -10.62
C GLY A 364 -25.42 26.48 -9.73
N ILE A 365 -25.78 27.02 -8.56
CA ILE A 365 -24.82 27.55 -7.57
C ILE A 365 -23.95 26.43 -6.98
N ARG A 366 -24.56 25.26 -6.69
CA ARG A 366 -23.81 24.08 -6.23
C ARG A 366 -22.82 23.60 -7.28
N LEU A 367 -23.23 23.52 -8.55
CA LEU A 367 -22.37 23.13 -9.66
C LEU A 367 -21.16 24.06 -9.80
N VAL A 368 -21.37 25.39 -9.70
CA VAL A 368 -20.27 26.37 -9.67
C VAL A 368 -19.31 26.07 -8.52
N SER A 369 -19.84 25.83 -7.32
CA SER A 369 -19.03 25.54 -6.13
C SER A 369 -18.23 24.23 -6.28
N ILE A 370 -18.84 23.20 -6.86
CA ILE A 370 -18.23 21.89 -7.14
C ILE A 370 -17.06 22.04 -8.11
N VAL A 371 -17.28 22.74 -9.22
CA VAL A 371 -16.23 22.99 -10.23
C VAL A 371 -15.10 23.85 -9.65
N GLN A 372 -15.44 24.85 -8.85
CA GLN A 372 -14.45 25.70 -8.19
C GLN A 372 -13.56 24.93 -7.20
N GLN A 373 -14.14 23.97 -6.46
CA GLN A 373 -13.43 23.16 -5.47
C GLN A 373 -12.81 21.89 -6.07
N ASN A 374 -13.11 21.58 -7.34
CA ASN A 374 -12.77 20.31 -7.99
C ASN A 374 -13.22 19.08 -7.16
N SER A 375 -14.35 19.19 -6.46
CA SER A 375 -14.87 18.14 -5.58
C SER A 375 -15.56 17.01 -6.34
N LEU A 376 -16.10 17.31 -7.52
CA LEU A 376 -16.54 16.35 -8.54
C LEU A 376 -16.03 16.82 -9.90
N ILE A 377 -15.87 15.88 -10.82
CA ILE A 377 -15.45 16.13 -12.21
C ILE A 377 -16.55 15.73 -13.19
N LEU A 378 -16.50 16.29 -14.40
CA LEU A 378 -17.48 16.04 -15.43
C LEU A 378 -17.34 14.62 -15.98
N TYR A 379 -18.43 13.86 -15.95
CA TYR A 379 -18.55 12.58 -16.65
C TYR A 379 -19.26 12.79 -18.00
N ASP A 380 -20.45 13.39 -17.99
CA ASP A 380 -21.27 13.56 -19.18
C ASP A 380 -22.16 14.80 -19.04
N TYR A 381 -22.81 15.22 -20.12
CA TYR A 381 -23.73 16.34 -20.10
C TYR A 381 -24.83 16.15 -21.14
N TYR A 382 -25.99 16.72 -20.85
CA TYR A 382 -27.13 16.67 -21.74
C TYR A 382 -27.72 18.05 -21.91
N GLY A 383 -28.04 18.39 -23.16
CA GLY A 383 -28.67 19.63 -23.53
C GLY A 383 -29.97 19.39 -24.28
N TYR A 384 -31.03 20.13 -23.98
CA TYR A 384 -32.23 20.18 -24.80
C TYR A 384 -32.78 21.60 -24.89
N TYR A 385 -33.63 21.83 -25.88
CA TYR A 385 -34.34 23.09 -26.05
C TYR A 385 -35.82 22.90 -25.73
N ASP A 386 -36.37 23.79 -24.90
CA ASP A 386 -37.82 23.92 -24.70
C ASP A 386 -38.19 25.40 -24.81
N ASN A 387 -39.19 25.72 -25.64
CA ASN A 387 -39.62 27.09 -25.93
C ASN A 387 -38.48 28.06 -26.32
N ASN A 388 -37.51 27.59 -27.13
CA ASN A 388 -36.27 28.31 -27.51
C ASN A 388 -35.31 28.62 -26.34
N ILE A 389 -35.54 28.04 -25.17
CA ILE A 389 -34.65 28.13 -24.01
C ILE A 389 -33.80 26.85 -23.99
N GLY A 390 -32.48 27.01 -23.96
CA GLY A 390 -31.55 25.89 -23.78
C GLY A 390 -31.45 25.49 -22.31
N TYR A 391 -31.66 24.21 -22.03
CA TYR A 391 -31.45 23.59 -20.74
C TYR A 391 -30.25 22.66 -20.85
N GLU A 392 -29.30 22.78 -19.93
CA GLU A 392 -28.16 21.88 -19.81
C GLU A 392 -28.11 21.32 -18.39
N TYR A 393 -27.87 20.02 -18.26
CA TYR A 393 -27.54 19.39 -16.98
C TYR A 393 -26.24 18.60 -17.12
N PHE A 394 -25.46 18.62 -16.04
CA PHE A 394 -24.11 18.06 -15.95
C PHE A 394 -24.16 16.83 -15.06
N LEU A 395 -23.64 15.71 -15.56
CA LEU A 395 -23.41 14.51 -14.78
C LEU A 395 -21.99 14.55 -14.23
N MET A 396 -21.87 14.55 -12.91
CA MET A 396 -20.63 14.74 -12.18
C MET A 396 -20.35 13.51 -11.32
N VAL A 397 -19.08 13.15 -11.20
CA VAL A 397 -18.61 12.01 -10.40
C VAL A 397 -17.43 12.42 -9.54
N LYS A 398 -17.12 11.65 -8.50
CA LYS A 398 -15.88 11.87 -7.74
C LYS A 398 -14.65 11.75 -8.64
N PRO A 399 -13.57 12.50 -8.40
CA PRO A 399 -12.36 12.46 -9.22
C PRO A 399 -11.86 11.04 -9.52
N GLU A 400 -11.78 10.17 -8.50
CA GLU A 400 -11.32 8.78 -8.61
C GLU A 400 -12.19 7.85 -9.49
N CYS A 401 -13.38 8.32 -9.89
CA CYS A 401 -14.33 7.60 -10.74
C CYS A 401 -14.29 8.03 -12.21
N GLY A 402 -13.80 9.25 -12.50
CA GLY A 402 -13.69 9.79 -13.87
C GLY A 402 -12.26 10.04 -14.34
N ASP A 403 -11.29 10.03 -13.42
CA ASP A 403 -9.88 10.17 -13.70
C ASP A 403 -9.08 9.12 -12.91
N CYS A 404 -8.56 8.12 -13.61
CA CYS A 404 -7.79 7.05 -12.98
C CYS A 404 -6.46 7.55 -12.39
N SER A 405 -5.97 8.74 -12.81
CA SER A 405 -4.68 9.30 -12.36
C SER A 405 -4.68 9.66 -10.87
N VAL A 406 -5.86 9.79 -10.28
CA VAL A 406 -6.05 9.98 -8.83
C VAL A 406 -5.59 8.75 -8.04
N LEU A 407 -5.64 7.57 -8.64
CA LEU A 407 -5.39 6.28 -7.97
C LEU A 407 -4.20 5.50 -8.55
N GLY A 408 -3.75 5.86 -9.74
CA GLY A 408 -2.69 5.17 -10.47
C GLY A 408 -1.89 6.13 -11.35
N ASN A 409 -0.86 5.60 -11.99
CA ASN A 409 -0.05 6.36 -12.93
C ASN A 409 -0.61 6.19 -14.36
N PRO A 410 -0.91 7.27 -15.10
CA PRO A 410 -1.29 7.17 -16.51
C PRO A 410 -0.22 6.55 -17.40
N GLU A 411 1.06 6.71 -17.03
CA GLU A 411 2.15 6.14 -17.78
C GLU A 411 2.42 4.68 -17.36
N PRO A 412 2.52 3.74 -18.31
CA PRO A 412 2.85 2.35 -18.01
C PRO A 412 4.23 2.23 -17.37
N PRO A 413 4.41 1.38 -16.35
CA PRO A 413 5.73 1.10 -15.80
C PRO A 413 6.68 0.54 -16.88
N PRO A 414 8.01 0.77 -16.77
CA PRO A 414 8.97 0.32 -17.80
C PRO A 414 8.98 -1.19 -18.08
N PHE A 415 8.52 -2.00 -17.13
CA PHE A 415 8.42 -3.45 -17.29
C PHE A 415 7.09 -3.90 -17.93
N TRP A 416 6.14 -2.99 -18.11
CA TRP A 416 4.83 -3.31 -18.65
C TRP A 416 4.96 -3.63 -20.14
N GLN A 417 4.62 -4.86 -20.49
CA GLN A 417 4.61 -5.34 -21.87
C GLN A 417 3.15 -5.40 -22.32
N GLU A 418 2.85 -5.00 -23.56
CA GLU A 418 1.51 -5.14 -24.17
C GLU A 418 1.14 -6.58 -24.51
#